data_AF-A0A8J3N6E9-F1
#
_entry.id   AF-A0A8J3N6E9-F1
#
_cell.length_a   1.000
_cell.length_b   1.000
_cell.length_c   1.000
_cell.angle_alpha   90.00
_cell.angle_beta   90.00
_cell.angle_gamma   90.00
#
_symmetry.space_group_name_H-M   'P 1'
#
loop_
_entity.id
_entity.type
_entity.pdbx_description
1 polymer ?
#
loop_
_entity_poly.entity_id
_entity_poly.type
_entity_poly.pdbx_seq_one_letter_code
_entity_poly.pdbx_strand_id
1 'polypeptide(L)' 'MYRLDTAQPQRAVHINAALNIGATAEEVVETIQQMAVYAGFPAALNGIGLARKVFTDRTEHL' A
#
# COMPACT_ATOMS: atom_id res chain seq x y z
N MET A 1 19.57 12.86 -3.60
CA MET A 1 19.06 11.87 -2.63
C MET A 1 17.56 11.69 -2.87
N TYR A 2 17.21 10.83 -3.82
CA TYR A 2 15.83 10.60 -4.25
C TYR A 2 15.09 9.82 -3.15
N ARG A 3 14.15 10.49 -2.49
CA ARG A 3 13.38 9.88 -1.42
C ARG A 3 12.21 9.12 -2.05
N LEU A 4 12.24 7.79 -1.93
CA LEU A 4 11.16 6.88 -2.35
C LEU A 4 9.81 7.15 -1.62
N ASP A 5 9.78 8.07 -0.66
CA ASP A 5 8.57 8.48 0.08
C ASP A 5 7.65 9.44 -0.71
N THR A 6 8.09 9.97 -1.86
CA THR A 6 7.35 10.99 -2.63
C THR A 6 6.42 10.45 -3.73
N ALA A 7 6.44 9.16 -4.03
CA ALA A 7 5.64 8.57 -5.12
C ALA A 7 4.19 8.20 -4.71
N GLN A 8 3.52 9.06 -3.93
CA GLN A 8 2.15 8.82 -3.42
C GLN A 8 1.13 8.32 -4.46
N PRO A 9 0.99 8.92 -5.67
CA PRO A 9 -0.03 8.46 -6.64
C PRO A 9 0.27 7.07 -7.21
N GLN A 10 1.54 6.72 -7.40
CA GLN A 10 1.95 5.44 -7.98
C GLN A 10 1.64 4.26 -7.03
N ARG A 11 1.82 4.47 -5.72
CA ARG A 11 1.58 3.42 -4.70
C ARG A 11 0.10 3.02 -4.62
N ALA A 12 -0.81 3.97 -4.77
CA ALA A 12 -2.25 3.68 -4.78
C ALA A 12 -2.66 2.87 -6.02
N VAL A 13 -2.04 3.12 -7.16
CA VAL A 13 -2.28 2.36 -8.40
C VAL A 13 -1.82 0.92 -8.25
N HIS A 14 -0.64 0.66 -7.67
CA HIS A 14 -0.17 -0.71 -7.45
C HIS A 14 -1.01 -1.50 -6.45
N ILE A 15 -1.48 -0.87 -5.37
CA ILE A 15 -2.41 -1.52 -4.41
C ILE A 15 -3.73 -1.86 -5.10
N ASN A 16 -4.29 -0.94 -5.89
CA ASN A 16 -5.52 -1.20 -6.63
C ASN A 16 -5.34 -2.28 -7.69
N ALA A 17 -4.21 -2.31 -8.39
CA ALA A 17 -3.87 -3.34 -9.36
C ALA A 17 -3.74 -4.71 -8.69
N ALA A 18 -3.07 -4.80 -7.53
CA ALA A 18 -2.96 -6.04 -6.76
C ALA A 18 -4.34 -6.59 -6.37
N LEU A 19 -5.24 -5.74 -5.88
CA LEU A 19 -6.61 -6.15 -5.56
C LEU A 19 -7.41 -6.56 -6.82
N ASN A 20 -7.17 -5.92 -7.96
CA ASN A 20 -7.88 -6.24 -9.22
C ASN A 20 -7.46 -7.59 -9.80
N ILE A 21 -6.21 -8.03 -9.57
CA ILE A 21 -5.74 -9.36 -9.98
C ILE A 21 -6.12 -10.46 -8.98
N GLY A 22 -6.87 -10.12 -7.92
CA GLY A 22 -7.39 -11.06 -6.94
C GLY A 22 -6.58 -11.18 -5.66
N ALA A 23 -5.58 -10.33 -5.43
CA ALA A 23 -4.90 -10.30 -4.13
C ALA A 23 -5.89 -9.83 -3.05
N THR A 24 -5.80 -10.42 -1.87
CA THR A 24 -6.58 -10.05 -0.70
C THR A 24 -5.97 -8.82 -0.01
N ALA A 25 -6.79 -8.11 0.77
CA ALA A 25 -6.32 -6.99 1.57
C ALA A 25 -5.24 -7.43 2.59
N GLU A 26 -5.33 -8.65 3.11
CA GLU A 26 -4.35 -9.24 4.04
C GLU A 26 -2.99 -9.43 3.38
N GLU A 27 -2.93 -10.05 2.18
CA GLU A 27 -1.67 -10.24 1.45
C GLU A 27 -0.97 -8.92 1.11
N VAL A 28 -1.75 -7.88 0.79
CA VAL A 28 -1.22 -6.53 0.56
C VAL A 28 -0.61 -5.96 1.84
N VAL A 29 -1.29 -6.09 2.98
CA VAL A 29 -0.80 -5.60 4.27
C VAL A 29 0.44 -6.37 4.72
N GLU A 30 0.48 -7.69 4.57
CA GLU A 30 1.64 -8.52 4.90
C GLU A 30 2.85 -8.15 4.03
N THR A 31 2.66 -7.91 2.74
CA THR A 31 3.74 -7.47 1.85
C THR A 31 4.34 -6.14 2.33
N ILE A 32 3.49 -5.20 2.74
CA ILE A 32 3.94 -3.90 3.29
C ILE A 32 4.64 -4.09 4.65
N GLN A 33 4.15 -5.01 5.48
CA GLN A 33 4.77 -5.37 6.76
C GLN A 33 6.18 -5.91 6.56
N GLN A 34 6.37 -6.82 5.59
CA GLN A 34 7.69 -7.36 5.23
C GLN A 34 8.63 -6.26 4.74
N MET A 35 8.11 -5.23 4.05
CA MET A 35 8.93 -4.08 3.65
C MET A 35 9.50 -3.28 4.82
N ALA A 36 8.97 -3.39 6.04
CA ALA A 36 9.52 -2.68 7.21
C ALA A 36 11.00 -3.03 7.45
N VAL A 37 11.39 -4.27 7.14
CA VAL A 37 12.77 -4.76 7.30
C VAL A 37 13.70 -4.22 6.21
N TYR A 38 13.20 -4.06 4.99
CA TYR A 38 14.01 -3.71 3.81
C TYR A 38 14.01 -2.21 3.47
N ALA A 39 12.88 -1.54 3.66
CA ALA A 39 12.67 -0.12 3.36
C ALA A 39 12.57 0.76 4.61
N GLY A 40 12.55 0.15 5.80
CA GLY A 40 12.44 0.81 7.09
C GLY A 40 11.00 1.01 7.57
N PHE A 41 10.83 1.01 8.89
CA PHE A 41 9.55 1.19 9.57
C PHE A 41 8.75 2.42 9.11
N PRO A 42 9.34 3.62 8.92
CA PRO A 42 8.58 4.80 8.49
C PRO A 42 7.94 4.62 7.10
N ALA A 43 8.62 3.95 6.18
CA ALA A 43 8.11 3.69 4.83
C ALA A 43 6.94 2.67 4.86
N ALA A 44 7.08 1.62 5.66
CA ALA A 44 6.03 0.62 5.83
C ALA A 44 4.76 1.22 6.46
N LEU A 45 4.88 2.03 7.52
CA LEU A 45 3.73 2.70 8.15
C LEU A 45 2.99 3.62 7.17
N ASN A 46 3.73 4.39 6.36
CA ASN A 46 3.16 5.22 5.30
C ASN A 46 2.49 4.38 4.18
N GLY A 47 2.92 3.12 3.99
CA GLY A 47 2.30 2.16 3.10
C GLY A 47 0.98 1.62 3.65
N ILE A 48 0.96 1.21 4.92
CA ILE A 48 -0.24 0.71 5.60
C ILE A 48 -1.34 1.80 5.64
N GLY A 49 -0.96 3.04 5.94
CA GLY A 49 -1.91 4.16 5.94
C GLY A 49 -2.56 4.39 4.57
N LEU A 50 -1.79 4.24 3.48
CA LEU A 50 -2.31 4.34 2.12
C LEU A 50 -3.19 3.13 1.74
N ALA A 51 -2.78 1.92 2.11
CA ALA A 51 -3.57 0.71 1.88
C ALA A 51 -4.94 0.82 2.56
N ARG A 52 -5.00 1.27 3.82
CA ARG A 52 -6.26 1.55 4.52
C ARG A 52 -7.15 2.52 3.74
N LYS A 53 -6.59 3.63 3.26
CA LYS A 53 -7.35 4.61 2.46
C LYS A 53 -7.94 3.96 1.21
N VAL A 54 -7.14 3.20 0.45
CA VAL A 54 -7.61 2.51 -0.76
C VAL A 54 -8.72 1.49 -0.45
N PHE A 55 -8.61 0.74 0.65
CA PHE A 55 -9.64 -0.21 1.06
C PHE A 55 -10.94 0.49 1.45
N THR A 56 -10.85 1.62 2.15
CA THR A 56 -12.02 2.45 2.50
C THR A 56 -12.66 3.02 1.24
N ASP A 57 -11.90 3.67 0.36
CA ASP A 57 -12.39 4.25 -0.89
C ASP A 57 -13.11 3.20 -1.76
N ARG A 58 -12.62 1.96 -1.82
CA ARG A 58 -13.28 0.86 -2.56
C ARG A 58 -14.55 0.35 -1.89
N THR A 59 -14.61 0.37 -0.57
CA THR A 59 -15.82 -0.04 0.17
C THR A 59 -16.94 0.99 0.03
N GLU A 60 -16.60 2.28 -0.03
CA GLU A 60 -17.58 3.37 -0.20
C GLU A 60 -18.08 3.54 -1.65
N HIS A 61 -17.38 2.97 -2.63
CA HIS A 61 -17.74 3.01 -4.05
C HIS A 61 -18.41 1.73 -4.57
N LEU A 62 -18.73 0.77 -3.70
CA LEU A 62 -19.59 -0.38 -3.97
C LEU A 62 -21.04 -0.05 -3.55
#